data_AF-A0A2U2RMX9-F1
#
_entry.id   AF-A0A2U2RMX9-F1
#
_cell.length_a   1.000
_cell.length_b   1.000
_cell.length_c   1.000
_cell.angle_alpha   90.00
_cell.angle_beta   90.00
_cell.angle_gamma   90.00
#
_symmetry.space_group_name_H-M   'P 1'
#
loop_
_entity.id
_entity.type
_entity.pdbx_description
1 polymer ?
#
loop_
_entity_poly.entity_id
_entity_poly.type
_entity_poly.pdbx_seq_one_letter_code
_entity_poly.pdbx_strand_id
1 'polypeptide(L)'
;MTDLSVTARDAKPPLGGWLPGVRLTETQAAVLNAAADELIPGGDGFPPPSEVDVISFIGRYVTPSGLEPRWFPFLGEDDFRARLDGLGQEFADATSAQRVTVLEGLERDEQEFFTRLRDVVYHAYYSRPEVIRAVNRLPAGRDYRNSPQPYGYSDVMDDWDDELLSRVRGTYIRTEEVRRVAIPAGLPMCSARQAREAGEN
;
A
#
# COMPACT_ATOMS: atom_id res chain seq x y z
N MET A 1 -29.61 17.36 9.67
CA MET A 1 -29.80 15.91 9.46
C MET A 1 -29.42 15.65 8.02
N THR A 2 -28.11 15.49 7.80
CA THR A 2 -27.52 15.52 6.45
C THR A 2 -27.57 14.12 5.87
N ASP A 3 -28.14 14.04 4.69
CA ASP A 3 -28.41 12.85 3.89
C ASP A 3 -27.15 11.99 3.73
N LEU A 4 -27.16 10.78 4.29
CA LEU A 4 -26.09 9.76 4.27
C LEU A 4 -26.03 9.01 2.92
N SER A 5 -26.44 9.66 1.83
CA SER A 5 -26.55 9.07 0.50
C SER A 5 -25.38 9.41 -0.44
N VAL A 6 -24.22 9.79 0.11
CA VAL A 6 -22.95 9.59 -0.60
C VAL A 6 -22.70 8.09 -0.63
N THR A 7 -23.34 7.47 -1.62
CA THR A 7 -23.18 6.10 -2.11
C THR A 7 -21.88 5.45 -1.65
N ALA A 8 -22.02 4.46 -0.77
CA ALA A 8 -20.95 3.65 -0.21
C ALA A 8 -19.92 3.15 -1.27
N ARG A 9 -20.34 3.02 -2.53
CA ARG A 9 -19.52 2.61 -3.68
C ARG A 9 -18.29 3.49 -3.96
N ASP A 10 -18.29 4.77 -3.56
CA ASP A 10 -17.15 5.69 -3.78
C ASP A 10 -16.45 6.10 -2.46
N ALA A 11 -16.71 5.38 -1.37
CA ALA A 11 -16.13 5.71 -0.07
C ALA A 11 -14.60 5.51 -0.08
N LYS A 12 -13.85 6.62 0.01
CA LYS A 12 -12.41 6.62 0.27
C LYS A 12 -12.17 6.31 1.75
N PRO A 13 -11.20 5.44 2.10
CA PRO A 13 -10.84 5.23 3.50
C PRO A 13 -10.42 6.57 4.14
N PRO A 14 -10.84 6.83 5.38
CA PRO A 14 -10.39 8.04 6.07
C PRO A 14 -8.87 7.98 6.31
N LEU A 15 -8.26 9.15 6.57
CA LEU A 15 -6.85 9.21 6.93
C LEU A 15 -6.62 8.33 8.17
N GLY A 16 -5.76 7.32 8.04
CA GLY A 16 -5.51 6.32 9.09
C GLY A 16 -6.30 5.01 8.96
N GLY A 17 -7.09 4.84 7.91
CA GLY A 17 -7.85 3.62 7.59
C GLY A 17 -9.26 3.59 8.20
N TRP A 18 -10.03 2.58 7.84
CA TRP A 18 -11.40 2.30 8.29
C TRP A 18 -11.50 2.16 9.82
N LEU A 19 -12.59 2.70 10.38
CA LEU A 19 -12.93 2.61 11.80
C LEU A 19 -14.40 2.19 11.96
N PRO A 20 -14.71 1.08 12.65
CA PRO A 20 -13.75 0.08 13.13
C PRO A 20 -13.06 -0.64 11.95
N GLY A 21 -11.78 -1.00 12.13
CA GLY A 21 -11.09 -1.86 11.16
C GLY A 21 -11.64 -3.28 11.18
N VAL A 22 -11.42 -4.00 10.08
CA VAL A 22 -11.76 -5.42 9.92
C VAL A 22 -11.18 -6.24 11.06
N ARG A 23 -12.03 -7.09 11.66
CA ARG A 23 -11.67 -7.98 12.77
C ARG A 23 -11.47 -9.40 12.26
N LEU A 24 -10.23 -9.87 12.30
CA LEU A 24 -9.89 -11.25 11.95
C LEU A 24 -10.21 -12.21 13.12
N THR A 25 -10.52 -13.46 12.80
CA THR A 25 -10.61 -14.54 13.79
C THR A 25 -9.22 -14.88 14.34
N GLU A 26 -9.16 -15.65 15.43
CA GLU A 26 -7.88 -16.09 16.01
C GLU A 26 -7.03 -16.88 15.01
N THR A 27 -7.65 -17.79 14.25
CA THR A 27 -6.96 -18.56 13.21
C THR A 27 -6.49 -17.67 12.05
N GLN A 28 -7.34 -16.75 11.57
CA GLN A 28 -6.94 -15.80 10.52
C GLN A 28 -5.78 -14.91 10.97
N ALA A 29 -5.78 -14.48 12.23
CA ALA A 29 -4.69 -13.72 12.83
C ALA A 29 -3.40 -14.56 12.93
N ALA A 30 -3.50 -15.82 13.37
CA ALA A 30 -2.36 -16.73 13.43
C ALA A 30 -1.73 -16.96 12.05
N VAL A 31 -2.56 -17.21 11.03
CA VAL A 31 -2.12 -17.36 9.62
C VAL A 31 -1.43 -16.09 9.14
N LEU A 32 -2.03 -14.92 9.36
CA LEU A 32 -1.47 -13.66 8.90
C LEU A 32 -0.14 -13.32 9.59
N ASN A 33 -0.02 -13.58 10.89
CA ASN A 33 1.24 -13.44 11.62
C ASN A 33 2.31 -14.40 11.08
N ALA A 34 1.97 -15.68 10.90
CA ALA A 34 2.89 -16.68 10.36
C ALA A 34 3.38 -16.30 8.96
N ALA A 35 2.49 -15.80 8.09
CA ALA A 35 2.87 -15.32 6.77
C ALA A 35 3.75 -14.05 6.84
N ALA A 36 3.40 -13.10 7.71
CA ALA A 36 4.17 -11.87 7.87
C ALA A 36 5.60 -12.15 8.37
N ASP A 37 5.77 -13.07 9.32
CA ASP A 37 7.07 -13.44 9.87
C ASP A 37 7.99 -14.11 8.84
N GLU A 38 7.45 -14.83 7.85
CA GLU A 38 8.26 -15.35 6.74
C GLU A 38 8.60 -14.26 5.71
N LEU A 39 7.69 -13.30 5.47
CA LEU A 39 7.92 -12.18 4.55
C LEU A 39 8.97 -11.19 5.07
N ILE A 40 9.02 -11.01 6.40
CA ILE A 40 9.97 -10.16 7.10
C ILE A 40 10.47 -10.93 8.33
N PRO A 41 11.53 -11.75 8.17
CA PRO A 41 12.09 -12.46 9.30
C PRO A 41 12.66 -11.48 10.32
N GLY A 42 12.37 -11.72 11.60
CA GLY A 42 13.03 -11.01 12.70
C GLY A 42 14.52 -11.34 12.77
N GLY A 43 15.32 -10.47 13.38
CA GLY A 43 16.78 -10.65 13.48
C GLY A 43 17.54 -9.35 13.63
N ASP A 44 18.81 -9.42 14.02
CA ASP A 44 19.73 -8.25 14.07
C ASP A 44 19.17 -7.02 14.81
N GLY A 45 18.40 -7.26 15.88
CA GLY A 45 17.79 -6.21 16.70
C GLY A 45 16.44 -5.68 16.18
N PHE A 46 15.92 -6.27 15.11
CA PHE A 46 14.57 -6.05 14.58
C PHE A 46 13.61 -7.12 15.11
N PRO A 47 12.45 -6.73 15.67
CA PRO A 47 11.43 -7.70 16.11
C PRO A 47 10.71 -8.32 14.90
N PRO A 48 10.24 -9.57 14.95
CA PRO A 48 9.37 -10.10 13.91
C PRO A 48 8.01 -9.34 13.86
N PRO A 49 7.32 -9.30 12.71
CA PRO A 49 6.00 -8.68 12.56
C PRO A 49 4.95 -9.10 13.61
N SER A 50 4.94 -10.38 13.98
CA SER A 50 4.01 -10.92 14.98
C SER A 50 4.17 -10.30 16.38
N GLU A 51 5.34 -9.75 16.71
CA GLU A 51 5.62 -9.10 18.00
C GLU A 51 5.22 -7.62 18.05
N VAL A 52 4.86 -7.01 16.91
CA VAL A 52 4.66 -5.55 16.79
C VAL A 52 3.27 -5.14 16.31
N ASP A 53 2.29 -6.03 16.42
CA ASP A 53 0.87 -5.79 16.10
C ASP A 53 0.65 -5.23 14.68
N VAL A 54 1.21 -5.89 13.68
CA VAL A 54 0.96 -5.54 12.27
C VAL A 54 -0.49 -5.79 11.85
N ILE A 55 -1.17 -6.73 12.50
CA ILE A 55 -2.54 -7.13 12.14
C ILE A 55 -3.53 -5.99 12.38
N SER A 56 -3.45 -5.31 13.52
CA SER A 56 -4.34 -4.18 13.81
C SER A 56 -4.16 -3.01 12.84
N PHE A 57 -2.97 -2.87 12.25
CA PHE A 57 -2.74 -1.95 11.15
C PHE A 57 -3.44 -2.45 9.87
N ILE A 58 -3.17 -3.69 9.45
CA ILE A 58 -3.72 -4.27 8.23
C ILE A 58 -5.26 -4.22 8.25
N GLY A 59 -5.89 -4.60 9.36
CA GLY A 59 -7.35 -4.56 9.51
C GLY A 59 -7.97 -3.17 9.30
N ARG A 60 -7.24 -2.08 9.56
CA ARG A 60 -7.72 -0.72 9.27
C ARG A 60 -7.67 -0.37 7.78
N TYR A 61 -6.83 -1.02 6.99
CA TYR A 61 -6.67 -0.67 5.58
C TYR A 61 -7.37 -1.65 4.63
N VAL A 62 -7.69 -2.86 5.08
CA VAL A 62 -8.58 -3.78 4.33
C VAL A 62 -9.94 -3.14 4.13
N THR A 63 -10.43 -3.13 2.89
CA THR A 63 -11.73 -2.57 2.51
C THR A 63 -12.86 -3.44 3.06
N PRO A 64 -13.79 -2.89 3.87
CA PRO A 64 -14.89 -3.65 4.45
C PRO A 64 -15.80 -4.32 3.42
N SER A 65 -16.46 -5.40 3.82
CA SER A 65 -17.39 -6.15 2.95
C SER A 65 -18.47 -5.24 2.34
N GLY A 66 -18.80 -5.49 1.08
CA GLY A 66 -19.77 -4.69 0.31
C GLY A 66 -19.21 -3.40 -0.33
N LEU A 67 -17.93 -3.09 -0.11
CA LEU A 67 -17.21 -2.00 -0.76
C LEU A 67 -16.18 -2.53 -1.76
N GLU A 68 -15.93 -1.76 -2.83
CA GLU A 68 -14.92 -2.13 -3.83
C GLU A 68 -13.51 -1.69 -3.36
N PRO A 69 -12.49 -2.57 -3.41
CA PRO A 69 -11.15 -2.27 -2.89
C PRO A 69 -10.33 -1.40 -3.87
N ARG A 70 -10.73 -0.14 -4.02
CA ARG A 70 -10.12 0.84 -4.97
C ARG A 70 -8.89 1.57 -4.44
N TRP A 71 -8.59 1.43 -3.15
CA TRP A 71 -7.52 2.15 -2.47
C TRP A 71 -6.53 1.16 -1.87
N PHE A 72 -5.27 1.59 -1.73
CA PHE A 72 -4.24 0.78 -1.09
C PHE A 72 -4.75 0.18 0.24
N PRO A 73 -4.54 -1.14 0.48
CA PRO A 73 -3.71 -2.09 -0.29
C PRO A 73 -4.47 -2.85 -1.40
N PHE A 74 -5.66 -2.39 -1.79
CA PHE A 74 -6.52 -3.04 -2.78
C PHE A 74 -6.94 -4.47 -2.37
N LEU A 75 -7.15 -4.65 -1.06
CA LEU A 75 -7.66 -5.89 -0.46
C LEU A 75 -9.08 -5.66 0.06
N GLY A 76 -10.02 -6.50 -0.39
CA GLY A 76 -11.39 -6.56 0.13
C GLY A 76 -11.50 -7.59 1.26
N GLU A 77 -12.32 -7.30 2.27
CA GLU A 77 -12.49 -8.13 3.47
C GLU A 77 -12.88 -9.57 3.16
N ASP A 78 -13.89 -9.78 2.32
CA ASP A 78 -14.42 -11.12 2.00
C ASP A 78 -13.36 -12.00 1.35
N ASP A 79 -12.71 -11.46 0.32
CA ASP A 79 -11.62 -12.10 -0.43
C ASP A 79 -10.39 -12.37 0.42
N PHE A 80 -10.05 -11.43 1.31
CA PHE A 80 -8.91 -11.54 2.22
C PHE A 80 -9.15 -12.63 3.26
N ARG A 81 -10.32 -12.64 3.90
CA ARG A 81 -10.71 -13.69 4.87
C ARG A 81 -10.72 -15.06 4.22
N ALA A 82 -11.34 -15.20 3.04
CA ALA A 82 -11.43 -16.48 2.34
C ALA A 82 -10.05 -17.10 2.06
N ARG A 83 -9.05 -16.28 1.70
CA ARG A 83 -7.68 -16.76 1.45
C ARG A 83 -6.94 -17.12 2.73
N LEU A 84 -7.13 -16.35 3.81
CA LEU A 84 -6.59 -16.72 5.13
C LEU A 84 -7.22 -18.02 5.65
N ASP A 85 -8.52 -18.20 5.45
CA ASP A 85 -9.23 -19.43 5.81
C ASP A 85 -8.78 -20.62 4.95
N GLY A 86 -8.46 -20.39 3.67
CA GLY A 86 -7.92 -21.40 2.76
C GLY A 86 -6.52 -21.90 3.14
N LEU A 87 -5.68 -21.03 3.72
CA LEU A 87 -4.40 -21.44 4.31
C LEU A 87 -4.62 -22.20 5.63
N GLY A 88 -5.52 -21.69 6.48
CA GLY A 88 -6.00 -22.37 7.68
C GLY A 88 -4.94 -22.62 8.76
N GLN A 89 -5.35 -23.31 9.83
CA GLN A 89 -4.49 -23.57 10.99
C GLN A 89 -3.27 -24.43 10.64
N GLU A 90 -3.40 -25.35 9.68
CA GLU A 90 -2.29 -26.20 9.24
C GLU A 90 -1.10 -25.38 8.71
N PHE A 91 -1.36 -24.28 8.00
CA PHE A 91 -0.31 -23.36 7.57
C PHE A 91 0.34 -22.65 8.76
N ALA A 92 -0.46 -22.17 9.72
CA ALA A 92 0.05 -21.46 10.89
C ALA A 92 0.98 -22.35 11.73
N ASP A 93 0.61 -23.62 11.92
CA ASP A 93 1.34 -24.61 12.72
C ASP A 93 2.51 -25.26 11.96
N ALA A 94 2.63 -25.05 10.64
CA ALA A 94 3.69 -25.62 9.83
C ALA A 94 5.07 -25.09 10.20
N THR A 95 6.12 -25.82 9.79
CA THR A 95 7.50 -25.32 9.91
C THR A 95 7.75 -24.15 8.96
N SER A 96 8.76 -23.30 9.25
CA SER A 96 9.12 -22.17 8.37
C SER A 96 9.38 -22.62 6.92
N ALA A 97 10.13 -23.72 6.70
CA ALA A 97 10.38 -24.23 5.35
C ALA A 97 9.09 -24.64 4.61
N GLN A 98 8.11 -25.21 5.32
CA GLN A 98 6.81 -25.55 4.75
C GLN A 98 5.99 -24.29 4.44
N ARG A 99 5.98 -23.30 5.34
CA ARG A 99 5.29 -22.02 5.12
C ARG A 99 5.87 -21.28 3.91
N VAL A 100 7.19 -21.23 3.78
CA VAL A 100 7.87 -20.65 2.62
C VAL A 100 7.43 -21.35 1.33
N THR A 101 7.41 -22.69 1.31
CA THR A 101 6.96 -23.46 0.13
C THR A 101 5.51 -23.11 -0.26
N VAL A 102 4.62 -22.97 0.72
CA VAL A 102 3.23 -22.57 0.48
C VAL A 102 3.14 -21.13 -0.04
N LEU A 103 3.90 -20.20 0.53
CA LEU A 103 3.94 -18.80 0.10
C LEU A 103 4.53 -18.64 -1.30
N GLU A 104 5.54 -19.42 -1.68
CA GLU A 104 6.06 -19.48 -3.06
C GLU A 104 5.02 -20.02 -4.04
N GLY A 105 4.18 -20.96 -3.60
CA GLY A 105 3.00 -21.41 -4.34
C GLY A 105 2.01 -20.27 -4.55
N LEU A 106 1.65 -19.57 -3.47
CA LEU A 106 0.74 -18.43 -3.48
C LEU A 106 1.25 -17.28 -4.37
N GLU A 107 2.55 -16.98 -4.36
CA GLU A 107 3.17 -15.98 -5.22
C GLU A 107 3.03 -16.33 -6.71
N ARG A 108 3.14 -17.62 -7.06
CA ARG A 108 3.03 -18.10 -8.43
C ARG A 108 1.58 -18.14 -8.91
N ASP A 109 0.69 -18.67 -8.08
CA ASP A 109 -0.67 -19.02 -8.47
C ASP A 109 -1.64 -17.84 -8.27
N GLU A 110 -1.38 -16.98 -7.28
CA GLU A 110 -2.17 -15.80 -6.94
C GLU A 110 -1.28 -14.53 -6.79
N GLN A 111 -0.44 -14.27 -7.80
CA GLN A 111 0.56 -13.20 -7.78
C GLN A 111 0.04 -11.83 -7.34
N GLU A 112 -1.15 -11.43 -7.80
CA GLU A 112 -1.78 -10.15 -7.46
C GLU A 112 -2.09 -10.07 -5.96
N PHE A 113 -2.65 -11.13 -5.39
CA PHE A 113 -2.96 -11.20 -3.96
C PHE A 113 -1.68 -11.20 -3.13
N PHE A 114 -0.71 -12.05 -3.48
CA PHE A 114 0.55 -12.13 -2.76
C PHE A 114 1.29 -10.79 -2.76
N THR A 115 1.32 -10.09 -3.89
CA THR A 115 1.93 -8.75 -4.00
C THR A 115 1.27 -7.77 -3.06
N ARG A 116 -0.07 -7.72 -3.02
CA ARG A 116 -0.83 -6.83 -2.12
C ARG A 116 -0.62 -7.17 -0.65
N LEU A 117 -0.60 -8.47 -0.31
CA LEU A 117 -0.29 -8.96 1.03
C LEU A 117 1.10 -8.51 1.47
N ARG A 118 2.12 -8.75 0.64
CA ARG A 118 3.49 -8.29 0.90
C ARG A 118 3.54 -6.79 1.11
N ASP A 119 2.96 -6.02 0.20
CA ASP A 119 3.03 -4.56 0.26
C ASP A 119 2.36 -4.01 1.53
N VAL A 120 1.20 -4.54 1.92
CA VAL A 120 0.54 -4.12 3.18
C VAL A 120 1.32 -4.57 4.42
N VAL A 121 1.94 -5.76 4.41
CA VAL A 121 2.77 -6.25 5.53
C VAL A 121 4.01 -5.38 5.71
N TYR A 122 4.72 -5.05 4.63
CA TYR A 122 5.87 -4.15 4.68
C TYR A 122 5.48 -2.76 5.18
N HIS A 123 4.37 -2.22 4.68
CA HIS A 123 3.86 -0.91 5.13
C HIS A 123 3.44 -0.92 6.61
N ALA A 124 2.76 -1.99 7.05
CA ALA A 124 2.38 -2.18 8.44
C ALA A 124 3.60 -2.25 9.35
N TYR A 125 4.58 -3.08 8.99
CA TYR A 125 5.78 -3.36 9.78
C TYR A 125 6.67 -2.12 9.98
N TYR A 126 7.06 -1.45 8.89
CA TYR A 126 7.94 -0.27 8.97
C TYR A 126 7.26 0.99 9.53
N SER A 127 5.94 0.95 9.74
CA SER A 127 5.20 2.01 10.45
C SER A 127 5.12 1.77 11.97
N ARG A 128 5.64 0.65 12.50
CA ARG A 128 5.56 0.33 13.93
C ARG A 128 6.64 1.07 14.74
N PRO A 129 6.30 1.73 15.87
CA PRO A 129 7.28 2.43 16.70
C PRO A 129 8.49 1.58 17.11
N GLU A 130 8.29 0.30 17.38
CA GLU A 130 9.31 -0.69 17.76
C GLU A 130 10.35 -0.85 16.66
N VAL A 131 9.89 -1.02 15.42
CA VAL A 131 10.73 -1.18 14.22
C VAL A 131 11.46 0.12 13.92
N ILE A 132 10.78 1.26 14.06
CA ILE A 132 11.39 2.58 13.87
C ILE A 132 12.51 2.82 14.90
N ARG A 133 12.33 2.38 16.15
CA ARG A 133 13.39 2.40 17.17
C ARG A 133 14.56 1.49 16.78
N ALA A 134 14.31 0.33 16.18
CA ALA A 134 15.36 -0.54 15.66
C ALA A 134 16.15 0.12 14.52
N VAL A 135 15.46 0.71 13.54
CA VAL A 135 16.07 1.48 12.43
C VAL A 135 16.98 2.59 12.97
N ASN A 136 16.53 3.35 13.97
CA ASN A 136 17.29 4.46 14.56
C ASN A 136 18.59 4.02 15.26
N ARG A 137 18.77 2.73 15.58
CA ARG A 137 20.03 2.21 16.12
C ARG A 137 21.09 1.99 15.04
N LEU A 138 20.68 1.87 13.77
CA LEU A 138 21.60 1.76 12.66
C LEU A 138 22.29 3.10 12.39
N PRO A 139 23.59 3.12 12.02
CA PRO A 139 24.30 4.36 11.71
C PRO A 139 23.59 5.23 10.67
N ALA A 140 23.04 4.62 9.62
CA ALA A 140 22.32 5.32 8.55
C ALA A 140 20.85 5.67 8.89
N GLY A 141 20.31 5.12 9.98
CA GLY A 141 18.89 5.25 10.32
C GLY A 141 18.56 6.31 11.36
N ARG A 142 19.56 7.03 11.89
CA ARG A 142 19.40 8.01 13.00
C ARG A 142 18.49 9.20 12.67
N ASP A 143 18.35 9.50 11.38
CA ASP A 143 17.52 10.60 10.90
C ASP A 143 16.08 10.14 10.54
N TYR A 144 15.79 8.84 10.67
CA TYR A 144 14.46 8.29 10.37
C TYR A 144 13.47 8.60 11.49
N ARG A 145 12.48 9.46 11.21
CA ARG A 145 11.44 9.88 12.17
C ARG A 145 10.08 9.32 11.78
N ASN A 146 9.30 8.89 12.78
CA ASN A 146 7.95 8.34 12.61
C ASN A 146 6.87 9.42 12.45
N SER A 147 7.08 10.56 13.09
CA SER A 147 6.27 11.75 12.99
C SER A 147 7.12 12.87 12.38
N PRO A 148 6.53 13.76 11.59
CA PRO A 148 7.27 14.92 11.14
C PRO A 148 7.52 15.81 12.39
N GLN A 149 8.78 16.23 12.64
CA GLN A 149 9.20 16.87 13.91
C GLN A 149 9.94 18.19 13.73
N PRO A 150 9.86 19.14 14.71
CA PRO A 150 8.92 19.16 15.84
C PRO A 150 7.53 19.69 15.44
N TYR A 151 7.40 20.28 14.26
CA TYR A 151 6.19 20.95 13.76
C TYR A 151 5.52 20.24 12.58
N GLY A 152 6.08 19.12 12.14
CA GLY A 152 5.47 18.34 11.09
C GLY A 152 5.78 18.85 9.67
N TYR A 153 4.74 18.85 8.83
CA TYR A 153 4.78 19.45 7.49
C TYR A 153 4.69 20.99 7.51
N SER A 154 4.86 21.63 8.67
CA SER A 154 4.75 23.09 8.82
C SER A 154 5.67 23.89 7.90
N ASP A 155 6.82 23.31 7.54
CA ASP A 155 7.89 24.02 6.84
C ASP A 155 8.05 23.55 5.37
N VAL A 156 7.22 22.59 4.93
CA VAL A 156 7.28 21.97 3.59
C VAL A 156 5.95 22.00 2.84
N MET A 157 4.89 22.48 3.49
CA MET A 157 3.71 22.94 2.76
C MET A 157 3.92 24.44 2.55
N ASP A 158 3.91 24.88 1.29
CA ASP A 158 3.66 26.30 1.04
C ASP A 158 2.39 26.68 1.79
N ASP A 159 2.39 27.87 2.40
CA ASP A 159 1.16 28.46 2.91
C ASP A 159 0.11 28.46 1.80
N TRP A 160 -1.15 28.31 2.20
CA TRP A 160 -2.27 28.37 1.28
C TRP A 160 -2.29 29.74 0.59
N ASP A 161 -1.76 29.82 -0.64
CA ASP A 161 -1.64 31.07 -1.38
C ASP A 161 -2.97 31.43 -2.06
N ASP A 162 -3.85 32.05 -1.26
CA ASP A 162 -5.12 32.64 -1.73
C ASP A 162 -4.88 33.68 -2.84
N GLU A 163 -3.70 34.30 -2.88
CA GLU A 163 -3.33 35.24 -3.93
C GLU A 163 -2.97 34.50 -5.23
N LEU A 164 -2.22 33.40 -5.18
CA LEU A 164 -1.98 32.52 -6.32
C LEU A 164 -3.30 31.97 -6.87
N LEU A 165 -4.19 31.48 -6.01
CA LEU A 165 -5.50 30.95 -6.45
C LEU A 165 -6.39 32.04 -7.07
N SER A 166 -6.35 33.26 -6.55
CA SER A 166 -7.12 34.37 -7.11
C SER A 166 -6.48 34.97 -8.38
N ARG A 167 -5.16 34.83 -8.56
CA ARG A 167 -4.41 35.21 -9.77
C ARG A 167 -4.51 34.15 -10.87
N VAL A 168 -4.57 32.87 -10.50
CA VAL A 168 -4.72 31.75 -11.44
C VAL A 168 -6.17 31.69 -11.88
N ARG A 169 -6.49 32.45 -12.93
CA ARG A 169 -7.71 32.23 -13.71
C ARG A 169 -7.51 30.99 -14.56
N GLY A 170 -7.96 29.84 -14.06
CA GLY A 170 -8.09 28.65 -14.87
C GLY A 170 -8.88 29.00 -16.14
N THR A 171 -8.28 28.80 -17.30
CA THR A 171 -8.99 28.94 -18.57
C THR A 171 -9.46 27.57 -18.98
N TYR A 172 -10.77 27.43 -19.09
CA TYR A 172 -11.37 26.23 -19.64
C TYR A 172 -11.45 26.39 -21.17
N ILE A 173 -10.74 25.54 -21.90
CA ILE A 173 -10.87 25.43 -23.35
C ILE A 173 -11.83 24.27 -23.61
N ARG A 174 -12.91 24.53 -24.35
CA ARG A 174 -13.84 23.46 -24.75
C ARG A 174 -13.11 22.46 -25.61
N THR A 175 -13.47 21.19 -25.49
CA THR A 175 -12.79 20.09 -26.17
C THR A 175 -12.73 20.30 -27.69
N GLU A 176 -13.78 20.85 -28.31
CA GLU A 176 -13.79 21.18 -29.75
C GLU A 176 -12.82 22.29 -30.17
N GLU A 177 -12.36 23.12 -29.23
CA GLU A 177 -11.46 24.25 -29.48
C GLU A 177 -9.97 23.87 -29.30
N VAL A 178 -9.69 22.66 -28.79
CA VAL A 178 -8.33 22.16 -28.62
C VAL A 178 -7.74 21.80 -29.99
N ARG A 179 -6.75 22.57 -30.44
CA ARG A 179 -6.01 22.28 -31.68
C ARG A 179 -4.76 21.47 -31.38
N ARG A 180 -4.53 20.42 -32.17
CA ARG A 180 -3.28 19.65 -32.11
C ARG A 180 -2.12 20.53 -32.55
N VAL A 181 -1.08 20.62 -31.72
CA VAL A 181 0.15 21.30 -32.09
C VAL A 181 0.97 20.38 -32.99
N ALA A 182 1.44 20.89 -34.12
CA ALA A 182 2.39 20.16 -34.96
C ALA A 182 3.73 20.06 -34.20
N ILE A 183 4.21 18.84 -33.99
CA ILE A 183 5.48 18.60 -33.30
C ILE A 183 6.62 18.91 -34.28
N PRO A 184 7.53 19.87 -33.99
CA PRO A 184 8.69 20.12 -34.83
C PRO A 184 9.53 18.86 -35.02
N ALA A 185 9.99 18.61 -36.25
CA ALA A 185 10.77 17.41 -36.60
C ALA A 185 12.10 17.25 -35.84
N GLY A 186 12.57 18.28 -35.14
CA GLY A 186 13.80 18.29 -34.36
C GLY A 186 13.61 18.13 -32.85
N LEU A 187 12.39 17.93 -32.35
CA LEU A 187 12.22 17.50 -30.96
C LEU A 187 12.75 16.07 -30.84
N PRO A 188 13.61 15.76 -29.84
CA PRO A 188 14.08 14.40 -29.64
C PRO A 188 12.87 13.52 -29.35
N MET A 189 12.43 12.78 -30.36
CA MET A 189 11.52 11.68 -30.19
C MET A 189 12.22 10.73 -29.22
N CYS A 190 11.69 10.58 -28.02
CA CYS A 190 12.09 9.50 -27.13
C CYS A 190 11.76 8.20 -27.88
N SER A 191 12.77 7.66 -28.57
CA SER A 191 12.62 6.59 -29.55
C SER A 191 12.52 5.26 -28.84
N ALA A 192 11.40 5.00 -28.17
CA ALA A 192 11.06 3.66 -27.67
C ALA A 192 10.69 2.67 -28.80
N ARG A 193 11.12 2.94 -30.05
CA ARG A 193 10.74 2.13 -31.23
C ARG A 193 11.89 1.88 -32.24
N GLN A 194 13.15 1.96 -31.82
CA GLN A 194 14.31 1.54 -32.64
C GLN A 194 14.76 0.08 -32.40
N ALA A 195 13.97 -0.73 -31.70
CA ALA A 195 14.33 -2.12 -31.38
C ALA A 195 13.68 -3.21 -32.26
N ARG A 196 13.07 -2.91 -33.42
CA ARG A 196 12.37 -3.96 -34.20
C ARG A 196 12.55 -4.02 -35.72
N GLU A 197 13.30 -3.13 -36.38
CA GLU A 197 13.41 -3.17 -37.86
C GLU A 197 14.85 -3.04 -38.39
N ALA A 198 15.81 -3.65 -37.70
CA ALA A 198 17.13 -3.93 -38.27
C ALA A 198 17.47 -5.42 -38.10
N GLY A 199 16.59 -6.25 -38.64
CA GLY A 199 16.84 -7.64 -38.96
C GLY A 199 16.26 -7.88 -40.34
N GLU A 200 17.03 -7.56 -41.38
CA GLU A 200 16.97 -8.18 -42.72
C GLU A 200 18.04 -7.54 -43.63
N ASN A 201 19.04 -8.39 -43.95
CA ASN A 201 20.12 -8.31 -44.95
C ASN A 201 21.21 -7.23 -44.83
#